data_AF-A0A1H5QKR6-F1
#
_entry.id   AF-A0A1H5QKR6-F1
#
_cell.length_a   1.000
_cell.length_b   1.000
_cell.length_c   1.000
_cell.angle_alpha   90.00
_cell.angle_beta   90.00
_cell.angle_gamma   90.00
#
_symmetry.space_group_name_H-M   'P 1'
#
loop_
_entity.id
_entity.type
_entity.pdbx_description
1 polymer ?
#
loop_
_entity_poly.entity_id
_entity_poly.type
_entity_poly.pdbx_seq_one_letter_code
_entity_poly.pdbx_strand_id
1 'polypeptide(L)' 'MTDFIVHQPDDSTPVKTPAEWDAEGWDADRQRPKDLGEARSALDARIADPHAPDTEAESGAYDGLEG' A
#
# COMPACT_ATOMS: atom_id res chain seq x y z
N MET A 1 -6.61 23.15 7.40
CA MET A 1 -5.23 23.06 6.92
C MET A 1 -4.79 21.67 7.25
N THR A 2 -4.71 20.79 6.26
CA THR A 2 -4.30 19.40 6.46
C THR A 2 -2.80 19.35 6.27
N ASP A 3 -2.06 19.06 7.34
CA ASP A 3 -0.60 18.86 7.27
C ASP A 3 -0.34 17.53 6.55
N PHE A 4 0.26 17.60 5.36
CA PHE A 4 0.77 16.41 4.68
C PHE A 4 2.14 16.07 5.28
N ILE A 5 2.26 14.87 5.87
CA ILE A 5 3.57 14.36 6.30
C ILE A 5 4.29 13.83 5.06
N VAL A 6 5.23 14.61 4.54
CA VAL A 6 6.10 14.22 3.42
C VAL A 6 7.51 14.01 3.97
N HIS A 7 8.05 12.80 3.82
CA HIS A 7 9.44 12.51 4.17
C HIS A 7 10.38 13.15 3.14
N GLN A 8 11.24 14.06 3.61
CA GLN A 8 12.29 14.67 2.80
C GLN A 8 13.44 13.65 2.58
N PRO A 9 14.28 13.80 1.54
CA PRO A 9 15.45 12.94 1.33
C PRO A 9 16.42 12.89 2.52
N ASP A 10 16.45 13.95 3.34
CA ASP A 10 17.28 14.07 4.54
C ASP A 10 16.53 13.69 5.83
N ASP A 11 15.30 13.18 5.69
CA ASP A 11 14.51 12.76 6.83
C ASP A 11 15.18 11.57 7.52
N SER A 12 15.56 11.81 8.77
CA SER A 12 16.24 10.82 9.62
C SER A 12 15.25 9.87 10.28
N THR A 13 13.95 10.03 10.02
CA THR A 13 12.92 9.14 10.55
C THR A 13 13.19 7.72 10.02
N PRO A 14 13.45 6.76 10.91
CA PRO A 14 13.77 5.41 10.48
C PRO A 14 12.55 4.79 9.77
N VAL A 15 12.77 4.30 8.56
CA VAL A 15 11.79 3.47 7.86
C VAL A 15 11.67 2.16 8.63
N LYS A 16 10.44 1.80 9.02
CA LYS A 16 10.15 0.54 9.71
C LYS A 16 10.63 -0.65 8.88
N THR A 17 11.23 -1.60 9.56
CA THR A 17 11.65 -2.89 9.01
C THR A 17 10.44 -3.76 8.67
N PRO A 18 10.58 -4.77 7.80
CA PRO A 18 9.50 -5.72 7.51
C PRO A 18 8.93 -6.40 8.76
N ALA A 19 9.77 -6.72 9.74
CA ALA A 19 9.34 -7.34 10.99
C ALA A 19 8.46 -6.40 11.85
N GLU A 20 8.75 -5.10 11.84
CA GLU A 20 7.92 -4.09 12.52
C GLU A 20 6.57 -3.92 11.84
N TRP A 21 6.52 -3.95 10.51
CA TRP A 21 5.26 -3.94 9.77
C TRP A 21 4.42 -5.20 9.98
N ASP A 22 5.06 -6.37 9.99
CA ASP A 22 4.40 -7.64 10.30
C ASP A 22 3.82 -7.62 11.73
N ALA A 23 4.55 -7.06 12.71
CA ALA A 23 4.10 -6.95 14.11
C ALA A 23 2.90 -6.01 14.27
N GLU A 24 2.77 -4.99 13.44
CA GLU A 24 1.62 -4.09 13.38
C GLU A 24 0.42 -4.68 12.61
N GLY A 25 0.57 -5.89 12.06
CA GLY A 25 -0.49 -6.57 11.34
C GLY A 25 -0.84 -5.88 10.02
N TRP A 26 0.10 -5.15 9.41
CA TRP A 26 -0.14 -4.36 8.20
C TRP A 26 -0.64 -5.22 7.03
N ASP A 27 -0.19 -6.48 6.98
CA ASP A 27 -0.63 -7.51 6.04
C ASP A 27 -1.47 -8.63 6.70
N ALA A 28 -1.94 -8.45 7.95
CA ALA A 28 -2.57 -9.54 8.72
C ALA A 28 -3.82 -10.13 8.03
N ASP A 29 -4.63 -9.28 7.40
CA ASP A 29 -5.83 -9.69 6.67
C ASP A 29 -5.57 -9.93 5.17
N ARG A 30 -4.34 -9.69 4.70
CA ARG A 30 -3.98 -9.87 3.30
C ARG A 30 -3.63 -11.33 3.03
N GLN A 31 -4.36 -11.92 2.10
CA GLN A 31 -4.01 -13.23 1.59
C GLN A 31 -2.81 -13.10 0.66
N ARG A 32 -1.65 -13.60 1.11
CA ARG A 32 -0.46 -13.72 0.27
C ARG A 32 -0.75 -14.72 -0.87
N PRO A 33 -0.33 -14.45 -2.12
CA PRO A 33 -0.37 -15.45 -3.18
C PRO A 33 0.40 -16.70 -2.76
N LYS A 34 -0.10 -17.88 -3.12
CA LYS A 34 0.51 -19.17 -2.73
C LYS A 34 1.80 -19.44 -3.48
N ASP A 35 1.92 -18.90 -4.69
CA ASP A 35 3.11 -18.99 -5.52
C ASP A 35 3.29 -17.78 -6.46
N LEU A 36 4.43 -17.74 -7.14
CA LEU A 36 4.79 -16.66 -8.07
C LEU A 36 3.87 -16.59 -9.30
N GLY A 37 3.33 -17.72 -9.76
CA GLY A 37 2.41 -17.77 -10.89
C GLY A 37 1.06 -17.14 -10.55
N GLU A 38 0.56 -17.41 -9.35
CA GLU A 38 -0.63 -16.76 -8.80
C GLU A 38 -0.42 -15.25 -8.63
N ALA A 39 0.73 -14.83 -8.06
CA ALA A 39 1.06 -13.43 -7.90
C ALA A 39 1.10 -12.68 -9.25
N ARG A 40 1.72 -13.29 -10.26
CA ARG A 40 1.82 -12.70 -11.60
C ARG A 40 0.47 -12.59 -12.29
N SER A 41 -0.36 -13.63 -12.19
CA SER A 41 -1.70 -13.62 -12.79
C SER A 41 -2.61 -12.58 -12.13
N ALA A 42 -2.53 -12.43 -10.80
CA ALA A 42 -3.29 -11.41 -10.08
C ALA A 42 -2.85 -9.98 -10.45
N LEU A 43 -1.55 -9.75 -10.64
CA LEU A 43 -1.02 -8.46 -11.10
C LEU A 43 -1.47 -8.15 -12.53
N ASP A 44 -1.36 -9.12 -13.45
CA ASP A 44 -1.79 -8.95 -14.84
C ASP A 44 -3.29 -8.60 -14.92
N ALA A 45 -4.13 -9.24 -14.10
CA ALA A 45 -5.55 -8.94 -14.00
C ALA A 45 -5.82 -7.51 -13.50
N ARG A 46 -5.07 -7.03 -12.50
CA ARG A 46 -5.20 -5.67 -11.96
C ARG A 46 -4.75 -4.60 -12.94
N ILE A 47 -3.71 -4.86 -13.73
CA ILE A 47 -3.24 -3.94 -14.79
C ILE A 47 -4.26 -3.86 -15.94
N ALA A 48 -4.92 -4.97 -16.24
CA ALA A 48 -5.92 -5.03 -17.30
C ALA A 48 -7.29 -4.47 -16.89
N ASP A 49 -7.53 -4.18 -15.61
CA ASP A 49 -8.80 -3.67 -15.10
C ASP A 49 -8.94 -2.17 -15.41
N PRO A 50 -9.89 -1.77 -16.28
CA PRO A 50 -10.10 -0.36 -16.63
C PRO A 50 -10.71 0.47 -15.50
N HIS A 51 -11.14 -0.18 -14.41
CA HIS A 51 -11.63 0.46 -13.20
C HIS A 51 -10.63 0.40 -12.06
N ALA A 52 -9.42 -0.13 -12.29
CA ALA A 52 -8.36 -0.03 -11.31
C ALA A 52 -8.10 1.46 -11.01
N PRO A 53 -7.99 1.85 -9.74
CA PRO A 53 -7.66 3.21 -9.39
C PRO A 53 -6.27 3.53 -9.94
N ASP A 54 -6.21 4.48 -10.87
CA ASP A 54 -4.99 4.87 -11.59
C ASP A 54 -4.24 5.99 -10.84
N THR A 55 -4.86 6.50 -9.77
CA THR A 55 -4.32 7.56 -8.92
C THR A 55 -4.47 7.23 -7.43
N GLU A 56 -3.60 7.81 -6.61
CA GLU A 56 -3.63 7.66 -5.15
C GLU A 56 -4.98 8.09 -4.56
N ALA A 57 -5.64 9.11 -5.13
CA ALA A 57 -6.94 9.61 -4.69
C ALA A 57 -8.09 8.62 -4.96
N GLU A 58 -8.03 7.84 -6.03
CA GLU A 58 -9.06 6.87 -6.38
C GLU A 58 -8.89 5.54 -5.63
N SER A 59 -7.70 5.30 -5.07
CA SER A 59 -7.35 4.05 -4.40
C SER A 59 -7.97 3.87 -3.02
N GLY A 60 -8.60 4.91 -2.48
CA GLY A 60 -9.16 4.95 -1.13
C GLY A 60 -8.13 4.78 -0.01
N ALA A 61 -6.83 4.84 -0.34
CA ALA A 61 -5.73 4.63 0.61
C ALA A 61 -5.74 5.63 1.79
N TYR A 62 -6.45 6.76 1.63
CA TYR A 62 -6.52 7.85 2.61
C TYR A 62 -7.94 8.33 2.91
N ASP A 63 -8.98 7.58 2.51
CA ASP A 63 -10.39 7.96 2.75
C ASP A 63 -10.72 8.13 4.25
N GLY A 64 -9.87 7.61 5.15
CA GLY A 64 -9.98 7.76 6.60
C GLY A 64 -9.23 8.96 7.22
N LEU A 65 -8.56 9.81 6.43
CA LEU A 65 -7.85 10.99 6.93
C LEU A 65 -8.68 12.29 6.93
N GLU A 66 -9.97 12.23 6.53
CA GLU A 66 -10.92 13.32 6.77
C GLU A 66 -11.58 13.16 8.14
N GLY A 67 -10.91 13.69 9.18
CA GLY A 67 -11.41 13.77 10.56
C GLY A 67 -10.71 14.85 11.37
#